data_AF-A0A923RMM1-F1
#
_entry.id   AF-A0A923RMM1-F1
#
_cell.length_a   1.000
_cell.length_b   1.000
_cell.length_c   1.000
_cell.angle_alpha   90.00
_cell.angle_beta   90.00
_cell.angle_gamma   90.00
#
_symmetry.space_group_name_H-M   'P 1'
#
loop_
_entity.id
_entity.type
_entity.pdbx_description
1 polymer ?
#
loop_
_entity_poly.entity_id
_entity_poly.type
_entity_poly.pdbx_seq_one_letter_code
_entity_poly.pdbx_strand_id
1 'polypeptide(L)'
;MFQYENAASGLKKMFTAQVGAIICVVLMMIPFIGVIGLIGVFVFAIMSLIGLNSAGKDIEGCKTAFTLTIVQMVIRVIGNLAGTGVFATVFSVVNDILALLIVRAVCLSVAEVMESHNRQDVADTGRSVWKINLGCYVVDIILTILAVIPVLGTVLAVAGSVITVILGLVAGIMYIIFLSKSYKALEN
;
A
#
# COMPACT_ATOMS: atom_id res chain seq x y z
N MET A 1 -16.06 -10.67 -23.01
CA MET A 1 -14.60 -10.44 -22.93
C MET A 1 -14.21 -8.96 -22.71
N PHE A 2 -15.16 -8.03 -22.49
CA PHE A 2 -14.88 -6.59 -22.28
C PHE A 2 -15.08 -6.13 -20.82
N GLN A 3 -15.47 -7.02 -19.91
CA GLN A 3 -15.99 -6.63 -18.59
C GLN A 3 -14.90 -6.12 -17.62
N TYR A 4 -13.63 -6.42 -17.87
CA TYR A 4 -12.52 -6.11 -16.96
C TYR A 4 -11.28 -5.54 -17.65
N GLU A 5 -11.42 -4.96 -18.85
CA GLU A 5 -10.30 -4.36 -19.59
C GLU A 5 -9.69 -3.17 -18.82
N ASN A 6 -10.52 -2.35 -18.16
CA ASN A 6 -10.03 -1.24 -17.33
C ASN A 6 -9.39 -1.75 -16.04
N ALA A 7 -9.87 -2.86 -15.48
CA ALA A 7 -9.25 -3.56 -14.36
C ALA A 7 -7.87 -4.11 -14.70
N ALA A 8 -7.71 -4.82 -15.83
CA ALA A 8 -6.40 -5.31 -16.26
C ALA A 8 -5.40 -4.17 -16.46
N SER A 9 -5.79 -3.12 -17.19
CA SER A 9 -4.96 -1.93 -17.41
C SER A 9 -4.66 -1.18 -16.11
N GLY A 10 -5.63 -1.08 -15.20
CA GLY A 10 -5.50 -0.45 -13.90
C GLY A 10 -4.53 -1.18 -12.99
N LEU A 11 -4.69 -2.50 -12.84
CA LEU A 11 -3.81 -3.37 -12.06
C LEU A 11 -2.37 -3.35 -12.60
N LYS A 12 -2.19 -3.30 -13.93
CA LYS A 12 -0.87 -3.15 -14.57
C LYS A 12 -0.20 -1.82 -14.20
N LYS A 13 -0.96 -0.71 -14.17
CA LYS A 13 -0.45 0.59 -13.70
C LYS A 13 -0.11 0.58 -12.21
N MET A 14 -0.93 -0.07 -11.38
CA MET A 14 -0.63 -0.24 -9.94
C MET A 14 0.63 -1.08 -9.73
N PHE A 15 0.82 -2.13 -10.53
CA PHE A 15 2.03 -2.95 -10.50
C PHE A 15 3.27 -2.11 -10.81
N THR A 16 3.25 -1.36 -11.91
CA THR A 16 4.36 -0.47 -12.29
C THR A 16 4.62 0.59 -11.22
N ALA A 17 3.56 1.15 -10.65
CA ALA A 17 3.66 2.12 -9.56
C ALA A 17 4.30 1.51 -8.30
N GLN A 18 3.89 0.29 -7.91
CA GLN A 18 4.44 -0.39 -6.74
C GLN A 18 5.91 -0.77 -6.93
N VAL A 19 6.28 -1.29 -8.10
CA VAL A 19 7.67 -1.59 -8.46
C VAL A 19 8.52 -0.32 -8.40
N GLY A 20 8.02 0.76 -9.01
CA GLY A 20 8.68 2.06 -8.96
C GLY A 20 8.82 2.63 -7.56
N ALA A 21 7.80 2.50 -6.72
CA ALA A 21 7.82 2.95 -5.33
C ALA A 21 8.89 2.20 -4.51
N ILE A 22 9.03 0.88 -4.67
CA ILE A 22 10.08 0.11 -4.00
C ILE A 22 11.46 0.56 -4.47
N ILE A 23 11.65 0.74 -5.78
CA ILE A 23 12.92 1.25 -6.33
C ILE A 23 13.25 2.62 -5.72
N CYS A 24 12.27 3.53 -5.64
CA CYS A 24 12.43 4.84 -5.00
C CYS A 24 12.80 4.74 -3.51
N VAL A 25 12.20 3.82 -2.75
CA VAL A 25 12.55 3.60 -1.33
C VAL A 25 14.01 3.19 -1.19
N VAL A 26 14.49 2.27 -2.03
CA VAL A 26 15.90 1.85 -2.03
C VAL A 26 16.82 3.00 -2.44
N LEU A 27 16.44 3.80 -3.44
CA LEU A 27 17.20 4.97 -3.88
C LEU A 27 17.28 6.07 -2.82
N MET A 28 16.22 6.28 -2.03
CA MET A 28 16.22 7.27 -0.94
C MET A 28 17.14 6.88 0.22
N MET A 29 17.51 5.61 0.34
CA MET A 29 18.52 5.16 1.30
C MET A 29 19.93 5.64 0.93
N ILE A 30 20.14 6.09 -0.32
CA ILE A 30 21.39 6.68 -0.80
C ILE A 30 21.29 8.22 -0.67
N PRO A 31 22.07 8.85 0.24
CA PRO A 31 21.89 10.27 0.59
C PRO A 31 22.11 11.27 -0.56
N PHE A 32 22.83 10.89 -1.62
CA PHE A 32 23.10 11.76 -2.78
C PHE A 32 22.03 11.70 -3.88
N ILE A 33 21.15 10.70 -3.89
CA ILE A 33 20.12 10.49 -4.93
C ILE A 33 18.70 10.72 -4.39
N GLY A 34 18.55 10.94 -3.07
CA GLY A 34 17.26 11.03 -2.39
C GLY A 34 16.27 12.07 -2.94
N VAL A 35 16.76 13.17 -3.54
CA VAL A 35 15.89 14.20 -4.16
C VAL A 35 15.18 13.66 -5.40
N ILE A 36 15.84 12.83 -6.22
CA ILE A 36 15.23 12.15 -7.37
C ILE A 36 14.22 11.12 -6.88
N GLY A 37 14.53 10.43 -5.76
CA GLY A 37 13.63 9.52 -5.08
C GLY A 37 12.32 10.20 -4.65
N LEU A 38 12.39 11.39 -4.06
CA LEU A 38 11.20 12.16 -3.65
C LEU A 38 10.28 12.48 -4.83
N ILE A 39 10.82 12.97 -5.94
CA ILE A 39 10.02 13.25 -7.15
C ILE A 39 9.42 11.95 -7.71
N GLY A 40 10.20 10.87 -7.74
CA GLY A 40 9.75 9.56 -8.17
C GLY A 40 8.56 9.03 -7.36
N VAL A 41 8.60 9.18 -6.03
CA VAL A 41 7.48 8.78 -5.14
C VAL A 41 6.19 9.49 -5.53
N PHE A 42 6.24 10.78 -5.85
CA PHE A 42 5.05 11.52 -6.30
C PHE A 42 4.52 11.02 -7.64
N VAL A 43 5.40 10.77 -8.62
CA VAL A 43 5.00 10.24 -9.93
C VAL A 43 4.34 8.86 -9.78
N PHE A 44 4.95 7.96 -9.01
CA PHE A 44 4.40 6.63 -8.77
C PHE A 44 3.12 6.67 -7.93
N ALA A 45 2.98 7.61 -6.99
CA ALA A 45 1.73 7.82 -6.27
C ALA A 45 0.58 8.19 -7.22
N ILE A 46 0.80 9.14 -8.14
CA ILE A 46 -0.19 9.52 -9.15
C ILE A 46 -0.49 8.32 -10.07
N MET A 47 0.53 7.58 -10.50
CA MET A 47 0.35 6.39 -11.35
C MET A 47 -0.48 5.29 -10.65
N SER A 48 -0.26 5.09 -9.34
CA SER A 48 -1.07 4.20 -8.51
C SER A 48 -2.52 4.66 -8.43
N LEU A 49 -2.77 5.96 -8.23
CA LEU A 49 -4.13 6.53 -8.25
C LEU A 49 -4.82 6.32 -9.60
N ILE A 50 -4.12 6.58 -10.72
CA ILE A 50 -4.67 6.35 -12.07
C ILE A 50 -4.98 4.86 -12.27
N GLY A 51 -4.10 3.97 -11.81
CA GLY A 51 -4.30 2.53 -11.84
C GLY A 51 -5.53 2.10 -11.05
N LEU A 52 -5.68 2.63 -9.83
CA LEU A 52 -6.80 2.31 -8.95
C LEU A 52 -8.13 2.87 -9.45
N ASN A 53 -8.13 4.07 -10.02
CA ASN A 53 -9.31 4.66 -10.66
C ASN A 53 -9.72 3.87 -11.91
N SER A 54 -8.76 3.42 -12.72
CA SER A 54 -9.04 2.55 -13.88
C SER A 54 -9.62 1.22 -13.43
N ALA A 55 -9.03 0.58 -12.42
CA ALA A 55 -9.56 -0.68 -11.87
C ALA A 55 -10.90 -0.50 -11.17
N GLY A 56 -11.13 0.67 -10.57
CA GLY A 56 -12.38 1.06 -9.92
C GLY A 56 -13.57 1.22 -10.87
N LYS A 57 -13.34 1.32 -12.18
CA LYS A 57 -14.43 1.37 -13.17
C LYS A 57 -15.15 0.03 -13.29
N ASP A 58 -14.42 -1.07 -13.13
CA ASP A 58 -14.95 -2.42 -13.29
C ASP A 58 -15.09 -3.15 -11.92
N ILE A 59 -14.38 -2.68 -10.87
CA ILE A 59 -14.36 -3.30 -9.53
C ILE A 59 -14.70 -2.26 -8.46
N GLU A 60 -15.86 -2.38 -7.81
CA GLU A 60 -16.32 -1.40 -6.80
C GLU A 60 -15.36 -1.22 -5.62
N GLY A 61 -14.72 -2.28 -5.15
CA GLY A 61 -13.77 -2.15 -4.04
C GLY A 61 -12.47 -1.44 -4.43
N CYS A 62 -12.06 -1.48 -5.71
CA CYS A 62 -10.97 -0.63 -6.20
C CYS A 62 -11.36 0.85 -6.20
N LYS A 63 -12.62 1.18 -6.53
CA LYS A 63 -13.15 2.55 -6.41
C LYS A 63 -13.15 3.02 -4.96
N THR A 64 -13.53 2.14 -4.04
CA THR A 64 -13.49 2.44 -2.59
C THR A 64 -12.04 2.67 -2.11
N ALA A 65 -11.11 1.82 -2.52
CA ALA A 65 -9.69 1.98 -2.24
C ALA A 65 -9.11 3.29 -2.81
N PHE A 66 -9.56 3.71 -4.00
CA PHE A 66 -9.18 5.01 -4.58
C PHE A 66 -9.61 6.16 -3.67
N THR A 67 -10.88 6.18 -3.27
CA THR A 67 -11.40 7.21 -2.35
C THR A 67 -10.68 7.20 -1.01
N LEU A 68 -10.43 6.01 -0.43
CA LEU A 68 -9.65 5.86 0.80
C LEU A 68 -8.23 6.40 0.66
N THR A 69 -7.57 6.20 -0.49
CA THR A 69 -6.21 6.71 -0.75
C THR A 69 -6.19 8.23 -0.78
N ILE A 70 -7.21 8.86 -1.38
CA ILE A 70 -7.36 10.33 -1.36
C ILE A 70 -7.57 10.83 0.07
N VAL A 71 -8.46 10.20 0.83
CA VAL A 71 -8.73 10.55 2.23
C VAL A 71 -7.43 10.43 3.06
N GLN A 72 -6.69 9.33 2.89
CA GLN A 72 -5.41 9.12 3.56
C GLN A 72 -4.41 10.23 3.22
N MET A 73 -4.31 10.63 1.95
CA MET A 73 -3.43 11.73 1.54
C MET A 73 -3.80 13.04 2.24
N VAL A 74 -5.09 13.37 2.32
CA VAL A 74 -5.58 14.56 3.03
C VAL A 74 -5.26 14.48 4.53
N ILE A 75 -5.50 13.33 5.16
CA ILE A 75 -5.17 13.07 6.58
C ILE A 75 -3.67 13.21 6.83
N ARG A 76 -2.81 12.73 5.91
CA ARG A 76 -1.35 12.92 6.01
C ARG A 76 -0.95 14.39 5.95
N VAL A 77 -1.53 15.17 5.04
CA VAL A 77 -1.22 16.61 4.92
C VAL A 77 -1.65 17.35 6.19
N ILE A 78 -2.86 17.08 6.69
CA ILE A 78 -3.37 17.69 7.93
C ILE A 78 -2.54 17.23 9.15
N GLY A 79 -2.19 15.95 9.23
CA GLY A 79 -1.39 15.39 10.31
C GLY A 79 0.02 15.98 10.37
N ASN A 80 0.64 16.25 9.21
CA ASN A 80 1.93 16.97 9.17
C ASN A 80 1.81 18.43 9.62
N LEU A 81 0.66 19.07 9.38
CA LEU A 81 0.39 20.45 9.84
C LEU A 81 0.02 20.52 11.33
N ALA A 82 -0.50 19.44 11.91
CA ALA A 82 -0.95 19.37 13.31
C ALA A 82 0.18 19.39 14.35
N GLY A 83 1.46 19.36 13.92
CA GLY A 83 2.62 19.45 14.80
C GLY A 83 3.03 18.12 15.45
N THR A 84 3.95 18.17 16.42
CA THR A 84 4.48 16.98 17.11
C THR A 84 3.76 16.74 18.45
N GLY A 85 3.42 15.48 18.74
CA GLY A 85 2.78 15.10 20.01
C GLY A 85 1.81 13.92 19.86
N VAL A 86 0.94 13.71 20.87
CA VAL A 86 -0.03 12.60 20.91
C VAL A 86 -0.98 12.63 19.69
N PHE A 87 -1.35 13.82 19.22
CA PHE A 87 -2.15 13.96 18.00
C PHE A 87 -1.44 13.36 16.78
N ALA A 88 -0.13 13.59 16.60
CA ALA A 88 0.63 12.99 15.51
C ALA A 88 0.64 11.46 15.58
N THR A 89 0.73 10.89 16.78
CA THR A 89 0.64 9.44 16.99
C THR A 89 -0.73 8.90 16.59
N VAL A 90 -1.82 9.55 17.01
CA VAL A 90 -3.19 9.15 16.62
C VAL A 90 -3.36 9.26 15.11
N PHE A 91 -2.90 10.34 14.49
CA PHE A 91 -2.93 10.51 13.04
C PHE A 91 -2.11 9.43 12.32
N SER A 92 -0.97 9.01 12.86
CA SER A 92 -0.18 7.90 12.29
C SER A 92 -0.97 6.59 12.32
N VAL A 93 -1.55 6.23 13.47
CA VAL A 93 -2.34 5.00 13.62
C VAL A 93 -3.54 5.00 12.67
N VAL A 94 -4.23 6.13 12.52
CA VAL A 94 -5.33 6.27 11.55
C VAL A 94 -4.83 6.05 10.12
N ASN A 95 -3.68 6.61 9.76
CA ASN A 95 -3.08 6.40 8.44
C ASN A 95 -2.73 4.93 8.18
N ASP A 96 -2.23 4.22 9.19
CA ASP A 96 -1.89 2.79 9.10
C ASP A 96 -3.14 1.93 8.92
N ILE A 97 -4.21 2.22 9.67
CA ILE A 97 -5.50 1.56 9.50
C ILE A 97 -6.05 1.83 8.10
N LEU A 98 -6.00 3.07 7.60
CA LEU A 98 -6.46 3.38 6.24
C LEU A 98 -5.63 2.64 5.19
N ALA A 99 -4.31 2.58 5.33
CA ALA A 99 -3.45 1.85 4.41
C ALA A 99 -3.83 0.36 4.36
N LEU A 100 -4.09 -0.23 5.52
CA LEU A 100 -4.56 -1.62 5.62
C LEU A 100 -5.92 -1.80 4.94
N LEU A 101 -6.86 -0.87 5.14
CA LEU A 101 -8.17 -0.90 4.50
C LEU A 101 -8.06 -0.78 2.97
N ILE A 102 -7.17 0.08 2.46
CA ILE A 102 -6.90 0.22 1.03
C ILE A 102 -6.38 -1.11 0.46
N VAL A 103 -5.33 -1.67 1.05
CA VAL A 103 -4.75 -2.95 0.59
C VAL A 103 -5.77 -4.08 0.68
N ARG A 104 -6.56 -4.13 1.76
CA ARG A 104 -7.65 -5.10 1.92
C ARG A 104 -8.69 -4.96 0.82
N ALA A 105 -9.18 -3.75 0.57
CA ALA A 105 -10.19 -3.48 -0.42
C ALA A 105 -9.70 -3.88 -1.82
N VAL A 106 -8.46 -3.56 -2.19
CA VAL A 106 -7.88 -4.00 -3.48
C VAL A 106 -7.70 -5.51 -3.53
N CYS A 107 -7.04 -6.11 -2.54
CA CYS A 107 -6.74 -7.54 -2.56
C CYS A 107 -7.98 -8.42 -2.56
N LEU A 108 -8.96 -8.13 -1.71
CA LEU A 108 -10.18 -8.93 -1.61
C LEU A 108 -11.07 -8.76 -2.84
N SER A 109 -11.25 -7.53 -3.32
CA SER A 109 -12.13 -7.29 -4.48
C SER A 109 -11.54 -7.86 -5.75
N VAL A 110 -10.22 -7.73 -5.94
CA VAL A 110 -9.53 -8.35 -7.07
C VAL A 110 -9.54 -9.87 -6.93
N ALA A 111 -9.39 -10.42 -5.71
CA ALA A 111 -9.49 -11.85 -5.47
C ALA A 111 -10.90 -12.40 -5.78
N GLU A 112 -11.97 -11.71 -5.39
CA GLU A 112 -13.35 -12.10 -5.73
C GLU A 112 -13.57 -12.12 -7.25
N VAL A 113 -13.05 -11.12 -7.96
CA VAL A 113 -13.10 -11.10 -9.43
C VAL A 113 -12.32 -12.28 -10.03
N MET A 114 -11.14 -12.63 -9.48
CA MET A 114 -10.38 -13.81 -9.93
C MET A 114 -11.10 -15.12 -9.64
N GLU A 115 -11.77 -15.21 -8.50
CA GLU A 115 -12.56 -16.37 -8.12
C GLU A 115 -13.73 -16.57 -9.09
N SER A 116 -14.39 -15.49 -9.51
CA SER A 116 -15.43 -15.52 -10.55
C SER A 116 -14.92 -16.00 -11.92
N HIS A 117 -13.60 -15.91 -12.16
CA HIS A 117 -12.91 -16.38 -13.36
C HIS A 117 -12.25 -17.77 -13.20
N ASN A 118 -12.61 -18.52 -12.15
CA ASN A 118 -12.08 -19.86 -11.84
C ASN A 118 -10.56 -19.90 -11.60
N ARG A 119 -9.97 -18.76 -11.19
CA ARG A 119 -8.53 -18.59 -10.87
C ARG A 119 -8.31 -18.53 -9.36
N GLN A 120 -8.61 -19.63 -8.68
CA GLN A 120 -8.52 -19.73 -7.21
C GLN A 120 -7.10 -19.52 -6.69
N ASP A 121 -6.08 -19.89 -7.47
CA ASP A 121 -4.67 -19.69 -7.15
C ASP A 121 -4.29 -18.20 -7.00
N VAL A 122 -4.91 -17.32 -7.79
CA VAL A 122 -4.70 -15.88 -7.71
C VAL A 122 -5.50 -15.28 -6.56
N ALA A 123 -6.74 -15.74 -6.35
CA ALA A 123 -7.59 -15.30 -5.26
C ALA A 123 -6.97 -15.61 -3.88
N ASP A 124 -6.42 -16.82 -3.71
CA ASP A 124 -5.71 -17.23 -2.49
C ASP A 124 -4.45 -16.41 -2.24
N THR A 125 -3.73 -16.06 -3.32
CA THR A 125 -2.57 -15.15 -3.22
C THR A 125 -3.01 -13.80 -2.64
N GLY A 126 -4.14 -13.25 -3.08
CA GLY A 126 -4.69 -11.98 -2.56
C GLY A 126 -5.06 -12.03 -1.08
N ARG A 127 -5.71 -13.12 -0.63
CA ARG A 127 -6.03 -13.32 0.80
C ARG A 127 -4.77 -13.46 1.65
N SER A 128 -3.74 -14.14 1.13
CA SER A 128 -2.47 -14.31 1.82
C SER A 128 -1.75 -12.97 2.01
N VAL A 129 -1.66 -12.16 0.94
CA VAL A 129 -1.08 -10.81 0.96
C VAL A 129 -1.78 -9.95 2.01
N TRP A 130 -3.12 -9.97 2.05
CA TRP A 130 -3.89 -9.22 3.04
C TRP A 130 -3.57 -9.64 4.48
N LYS A 131 -3.50 -10.95 4.79
CA LYS A 131 -3.19 -11.44 6.14
C LYS A 131 -1.79 -11.02 6.59
N ILE A 132 -0.81 -11.07 5.69
CA ILE A 132 0.57 -10.66 5.99
C ILE A 132 0.63 -9.16 6.22
N ASN A 133 -0.01 -8.37 5.36
CA ASN A 133 -0.07 -6.92 5.51
C ASN A 133 -0.76 -6.52 6.83
N LEU A 134 -1.81 -7.24 7.23
CA LEU A 134 -2.46 -7.06 8.52
C LEU A 134 -1.49 -7.33 9.69
N GLY A 135 -0.71 -8.40 9.62
CA GLY A 135 0.34 -8.69 10.60
C GLY A 135 1.38 -7.56 10.70
N CYS A 136 1.85 -7.05 9.55
CA CYS A 136 2.82 -5.95 9.52
C CYS A 136 2.30 -4.69 10.21
N TYR A 137 1.06 -4.27 9.91
CA TYR A 137 0.46 -3.08 10.51
C TYR A 137 0.19 -3.25 12.01
N VAL A 138 -0.22 -4.44 12.46
CA VAL A 138 -0.41 -4.69 13.91
C VAL A 138 0.92 -4.54 14.65
N VAL A 139 2.01 -5.07 14.09
CA VAL A 139 3.36 -4.89 14.67
C VAL A 139 3.75 -3.42 14.70
N ASP A 140 3.52 -2.69 13.61
CA ASP A 140 3.87 -1.26 13.50
C ASP A 140 3.09 -0.39 14.50
N ILE A 141 1.78 -0.66 14.68
CA ILE A 141 0.95 0.04 15.67
C ILE A 141 1.44 -0.26 17.09
N ILE A 142 1.78 -1.52 17.40
CA ILE A 142 2.33 -1.92 18.69
C ILE A 142 3.65 -1.17 18.96
N LEU A 143 4.57 -1.16 17.99
CA LEU A 143 5.84 -0.42 18.07
C LEU A 143 5.61 1.08 18.27
N THR A 144 4.66 1.67 17.54
CA THR A 144 4.29 3.08 17.65
C THR A 144 3.75 3.44 19.03
N ILE A 145 2.94 2.58 19.64
CA ILE A 145 2.42 2.78 21.01
C ILE A 145 3.54 2.64 22.04
N LEU A 146 4.39 1.62 21.91
CA LEU A 146 5.56 1.42 22.79
C LEU A 146 6.54 2.60 22.72
N ALA A 147 6.66 3.25 21.56
CA ALA A 147 7.52 4.40 21.36
C ALA A 147 7.06 5.68 22.07
N VAL A 148 5.82 5.74 22.58
CA VAL A 148 5.32 6.87 23.40
C VAL A 148 6.08 7.00 24.72
N ILE A 149 6.69 5.91 25.21
CA ILE A 149 7.52 5.93 26.43
C ILE A 149 8.90 6.51 26.07
N PRO A 150 9.31 7.67 26.62
CA PRO A 150 10.49 8.42 26.14
C PRO A 150 11.81 7.63 26.12
N VAL A 151 12.01 6.74 27.11
CA VAL A 151 13.23 5.92 27.24
C VAL A 151 13.27 4.77 26.24
N LEU A 152 12.09 4.21 25.91
CA LEU A 152 11.94 3.11 24.97
C LEU A 152 11.85 3.64 23.53
N GLY A 153 11.26 4.82 23.31
CA GLY A 153 11.00 5.40 22.01
C GLY A 153 12.24 5.72 21.17
N THR A 154 13.37 6.12 21.76
CA THR A 154 14.58 6.40 20.99
C THR A 154 15.25 5.13 20.46
N VAL A 155 15.26 4.05 21.24
CA VAL A 155 15.80 2.74 20.83
C VAL A 155 14.85 2.04 19.86
N LEU A 156 13.54 2.09 20.14
CA LEU A 156 12.51 1.53 19.26
C LEU A 156 12.32 2.32 17.97
N ALA A 157 12.59 3.62 17.92
CA ALA A 157 12.53 4.36 16.66
C ALA A 157 13.57 3.85 15.66
N VAL A 158 14.81 3.62 16.13
CA VAL A 158 15.88 3.12 15.26
C VAL A 158 15.65 1.65 14.91
N ALA A 159 15.40 0.80 15.90
CA ALA A 159 15.17 -0.63 15.64
C ALA A 159 13.86 -0.88 14.86
N GLY A 160 12.80 -0.15 15.21
CA GLY A 160 11.49 -0.22 14.58
C GLY A 160 11.53 0.22 13.12
N SER A 161 12.26 1.29 12.77
CA SER A 161 12.37 1.74 11.38
C SER A 161 12.97 0.67 10.45
N VAL A 162 13.94 -0.11 10.93
CA VAL A 162 14.51 -1.22 10.15
C VAL A 162 13.49 -2.35 9.98
N ILE A 163 12.79 -2.72 11.05
CA ILE A 163 11.78 -3.78 11.03
C ILE A 163 10.63 -3.41 10.08
N THR A 164 10.12 -2.18 10.15
CA THR A 164 8.99 -1.73 9.34
C THR A 164 9.35 -1.61 7.87
N VAL A 165 10.58 -1.20 7.54
CA VAL A 165 11.09 -1.21 6.17
C VAL A 165 11.16 -2.63 5.60
N ILE A 166 11.66 -3.60 6.37
CA ILE A 166 11.74 -5.01 5.95
C ILE A 166 10.32 -5.57 5.74
N LEU A 167 9.42 -5.34 6.70
CA LEU A 167 8.03 -5.79 6.62
C LEU A 167 7.28 -5.15 5.43
N GLY A 168 7.52 -3.85 5.19
CA GLY A 168 6.98 -3.12 4.05
C GLY A 168 7.51 -3.64 2.71
N LEU A 169 8.79 -4.03 2.63
CA LEU A 169 9.38 -4.68 1.45
C LEU A 169 8.73 -6.03 1.17
N VAL A 170 8.59 -6.89 2.19
CA VAL A 170 7.95 -8.21 2.03
C VAL A 170 6.50 -8.07 1.59
N ALA A 171 5.73 -7.19 2.25
CA ALA A 171 4.34 -6.91 1.87
C ALA A 171 4.24 -6.34 0.45
N GLY A 172 5.15 -5.43 0.09
CA GLY A 172 5.24 -4.85 -1.25
C GLY A 172 5.53 -5.89 -2.33
N ILE A 173 6.49 -6.79 -2.11
CA ILE A 173 6.84 -7.86 -3.06
C ILE A 173 5.66 -8.81 -3.25
N MET A 174 5.01 -9.24 -2.16
CA MET A 174 3.83 -10.10 -2.26
C MET A 174 2.69 -9.43 -3.02
N TYR A 175 2.44 -8.15 -2.76
CA TYR A 175 1.42 -7.38 -3.45
C TYR A 175 1.74 -7.24 -4.95
N ILE A 176 3.01 -7.03 -5.33
CA ILE A 176 3.47 -7.04 -6.73
C ILE A 176 3.19 -8.38 -7.41
N ILE A 177 3.50 -9.50 -6.75
CA ILE A 177 3.23 -10.84 -7.27
C ILE A 177 1.73 -11.01 -7.51
N PHE A 178 0.90 -10.64 -6.53
CA PHE A 178 -0.56 -10.70 -6.65
C PHE A 178 -1.09 -9.85 -7.80
N LEU A 179 -0.68 -8.58 -7.89
CA LEU A 179 -1.07 -7.69 -8.98
C LEU A 179 -0.66 -8.28 -10.32
N SER A 180 0.55 -8.85 -10.41
CA SER A 180 1.08 -9.41 -11.65
C SER A 180 0.29 -10.62 -12.15
N LYS A 181 -0.09 -11.51 -11.23
CA LYS A 181 -0.94 -12.66 -11.54
C LYS A 181 -2.34 -12.19 -11.94
N SER A 182 -2.87 -11.22 -11.21
CA SER A 182 -4.21 -10.66 -11.43
C SER A 182 -4.33 -10.00 -12.80
N TYR A 183 -3.48 -9.03 -13.15
CA TYR A 183 -3.61 -8.37 -14.44
C TYR A 183 -3.38 -9.35 -15.61
N LYS A 184 -2.45 -10.30 -15.50
CA LYS A 184 -2.24 -11.35 -16.53
C LYS A 184 -3.42 -12.29 -16.66
N ALA A 185 -4.13 -12.57 -15.56
CA ALA A 185 -5.32 -13.39 -15.58
C ALA A 185 -6.53 -12.70 -16.21
N LEU A 186 -6.58 -11.36 -16.16
CA LEU A 186 -7.63 -10.55 -16.79
C LEU A 186 -7.32 -10.17 -18.24
N GLU A 187 -6.05 -10.16 -18.64
CA GLU A 187 -5.60 -9.90 -20.01
C GLU A 187 -5.76 -11.14 -20.93
N ASN A 188 -5.89 -12.34 -20.34
CA ASN A 188 -6.07 -13.64 -21.02
C ASN A 188 -7.50 -14.17 -20.89
#